data_AF-A0A948KTP0-F1
#
_entry.id   AF-A0A948KTP0-F1
#
_cell.length_a   1.000
_cell.length_b   1.000
_cell.length_c   1.000
_cell.angle_alpha   90.00
_cell.angle_beta   90.00
_cell.angle_gamma   90.00
#
_symmetry.space_group_name_H-M   'P 1'
#
loop_
_entity.id
_entity.type
_entity.pdbx_description
1 polymer ?
#
loop_
_entity_poly.entity_id
_entity_poly.type
_entity_poly.pdbx_seq_one_letter_code
_entity_poly.pdbx_strand_id
1 'polypeptide(L)'
;MHSPNSFSAPFAAFYENPKAARRAAEHVKLSRSLAAEIASRTHIVPLGPDPLVQHLISSKGFAPDDVVVSRVTMERRYITVLCVPTRVWRNPDERQLLLELKCEAALMGTKVVLVPQRWVRAEIRSGIARAIASARRNPIGREDLGTVLARVRAAKMATLAECVEALGDGHPNAIGTVLSMCAQGYLAIDRNKRLGPGTWVASGT
;
A
#
# COMPACT_ATOMS: atom_id res chain seq x y z
N MET A 1 44.08 -41.09 20.01
CA MET A 1 42.59 -41.09 20.06
C MET A 1 42.11 -39.64 20.16
N HIS A 2 41.92 -38.97 19.02
CA HIS A 2 41.27 -37.66 18.93
C HIS A 2 40.36 -37.72 17.70
N SER A 3 39.05 -37.74 17.93
CA SER A 3 38.04 -37.66 16.87
C SER A 3 37.78 -36.19 16.55
N PRO A 4 37.91 -35.74 15.28
CA PRO A 4 37.43 -34.43 14.90
C PRO A 4 35.91 -34.48 14.67
N ASN A 5 35.19 -33.62 15.39
CA ASN A 5 33.78 -33.31 15.19
C ASN A 5 33.55 -32.77 13.77
N SER A 6 32.98 -33.58 12.90
CA SER A 6 32.44 -33.19 11.61
C SER A 6 31.01 -32.67 11.77
N PHE A 7 30.85 -31.45 12.27
CA PHE A 7 29.62 -30.67 12.02
C PHE A 7 29.64 -30.20 10.56
N SER A 8 29.32 -31.11 9.65
CA SER A 8 28.94 -30.76 8.27
C SER A 8 27.56 -30.11 8.33
N ALA A 9 27.52 -28.78 8.38
CA ALA A 9 26.29 -28.04 8.18
C ALA A 9 25.84 -28.22 6.72
N PRO A 10 24.61 -28.68 6.44
CA PRO A 10 24.08 -28.75 5.08
C PRO A 10 23.60 -27.35 4.66
N PHE A 11 24.53 -26.41 4.47
CA PHE A 11 24.21 -25.05 4.06
C PHE A 11 24.21 -24.85 2.53
N ALA A 12 24.45 -25.92 1.76
CA ALA A 12 24.76 -25.83 0.33
C ALA A 12 23.77 -26.57 -0.60
N ALA A 13 22.47 -26.60 -0.25
CA ALA A 13 21.40 -27.05 -1.15
C ALA A 13 20.37 -25.97 -1.49
N PHE A 14 20.66 -24.70 -1.18
CA PHE A 14 19.89 -23.54 -1.62
C PHE A 14 20.30 -23.12 -3.05
N TYR A 15 20.30 -24.05 -4.00
CA TYR A 15 20.02 -23.68 -5.39
C TYR A 15 18.50 -23.48 -5.50
N GLU A 16 18.02 -22.49 -4.74
CA GLU A 16 16.66 -21.99 -4.78
C GLU A 16 16.33 -21.66 -6.23
N ASN A 17 15.25 -22.25 -6.73
CA ASN A 17 14.69 -21.94 -8.03
C ASN A 17 14.66 -20.40 -8.22
N PRO A 18 15.48 -19.81 -9.11
CA PRO A 18 15.61 -18.36 -9.21
C PRO A 18 14.30 -17.69 -9.61
N LYS A 19 13.39 -18.44 -10.25
CA LYS A 19 12.02 -17.97 -10.53
C LYS A 19 11.23 -17.83 -9.22
N ALA A 20 11.33 -18.78 -8.30
CA ALA A 20 10.66 -18.71 -7.00
C ALA A 20 11.19 -17.54 -6.16
N ALA A 21 12.52 -17.35 -6.09
CA ALA A 21 13.12 -16.21 -5.41
C ALA A 21 12.65 -14.86 -5.99
N ARG A 22 12.55 -14.77 -7.33
CA ARG A 22 12.03 -13.57 -8.02
C ARG A 22 10.55 -13.33 -7.70
N ARG A 23 9.73 -14.38 -7.64
CA ARG A 23 8.29 -14.26 -7.30
C ARG A 23 8.11 -13.81 -5.85
N ALA A 24 8.84 -14.39 -4.90
CA ALA A 24 8.84 -13.95 -3.51
C ALA A 24 9.25 -12.47 -3.37
N ALA A 25 10.31 -12.04 -4.06
CA ALA A 25 10.74 -10.64 -4.05
C ALA A 25 9.69 -9.70 -4.68
N GLU A 26 9.01 -10.12 -5.75
CA GLU A 26 7.90 -9.37 -6.34
C GLU A 26 6.71 -9.27 -5.37
N HIS A 27 6.35 -10.37 -4.70
CA HIS A 27 5.30 -10.43 -3.70
C HIS A 27 5.56 -9.44 -2.56
N VAL A 28 6.77 -9.43 -1.99
CA VAL A 28 7.16 -8.48 -0.92
C VAL A 28 7.02 -7.03 -1.40
N LYS A 29 7.47 -6.72 -2.63
CA LYS A 29 7.36 -5.36 -3.19
C LYS A 29 5.90 -4.95 -3.41
N LEU A 30 5.06 -5.86 -3.91
CA LEU A 30 3.64 -5.60 -4.12
C LEU A 30 2.89 -5.44 -2.80
N SER A 31 3.18 -6.28 -1.81
CA SER A 31 2.61 -6.21 -0.47
C SER A 31 2.90 -4.86 0.19
N ARG A 32 4.16 -4.41 0.16
CA ARG A 32 4.55 -3.08 0.66
C ARG A 32 3.84 -1.95 -0.09
N SER A 33 3.71 -2.06 -1.41
CA SER A 33 3.06 -1.02 -2.21
C SER A 33 1.55 -0.95 -1.93
N LEU A 34 0.88 -2.10 -1.80
CA LEU A 34 -0.53 -2.18 -1.44
C LEU A 34 -0.78 -1.64 -0.03
N ALA A 35 0.07 -2.03 0.93
CA ALA A 35 -0.01 -1.53 2.30
C ALA A 35 0.14 0.00 2.36
N ALA A 36 1.06 0.58 1.58
CA ALA A 36 1.22 2.03 1.48
C ALA A 36 -0.02 2.71 0.86
N GLU A 37 -0.58 2.14 -0.21
CA GLU A 37 -1.82 2.65 -0.84
C GLU A 37 -2.99 2.64 0.15
N ILE A 38 -3.18 1.55 0.88
CA ILE A 38 -4.21 1.44 1.93
C ILE A 38 -3.95 2.45 3.05
N ALA A 39 -2.74 2.49 3.60
CA ALA A 39 -2.39 3.37 4.71
C ALA A 39 -2.48 4.85 4.36
N SER A 40 -2.32 5.20 3.08
CA SER A 40 -2.48 6.57 2.60
C SER A 40 -3.94 7.02 2.52
N ARG A 41 -4.92 6.12 2.64
CA ARG A 41 -6.35 6.42 2.50
C ARG A 41 -7.04 6.36 3.87
N THR A 42 -7.62 7.48 4.27
CA THR A 42 -8.23 7.64 5.61
C THR A 42 -9.52 6.86 5.79
N HIS A 43 -10.26 6.62 4.71
CA HIS A 43 -11.51 5.86 4.70
C HIS A 43 -11.30 4.34 4.58
N ILE A 44 -10.05 3.85 4.49
CA ILE A 44 -9.73 2.43 4.38
C ILE A 44 -8.93 2.00 5.60
N VAL A 45 -9.41 0.97 6.31
CA VAL A 45 -8.69 0.40 7.45
C VAL A 45 -8.27 -1.02 7.12
N PRO A 46 -6.97 -1.36 7.22
CA PRO A 46 -6.50 -2.72 7.00
C PRO A 46 -6.91 -3.63 8.16
N LEU A 47 -7.35 -4.84 7.83
CA LEU A 47 -7.76 -5.88 8.79
C LEU A 47 -6.83 -7.10 8.79
N GLY A 48 -5.87 -7.15 7.86
CA GLY A 48 -4.91 -8.25 7.73
C GLY A 48 -5.26 -9.23 6.61
N PRO A 49 -4.85 -10.50 6.70
CA PRO A 49 -5.16 -11.51 5.69
C PRO A 49 -6.66 -11.90 5.71
N ASP A 50 -7.10 -12.54 4.63
CA ASP A 50 -8.42 -13.15 4.53
C ASP A 50 -8.25 -14.68 4.35
N PRO A 51 -8.45 -15.48 5.42
CA PRO A 51 -8.23 -16.92 5.38
C PRO A 51 -9.10 -17.65 4.36
N LEU A 52 -10.34 -17.19 4.16
CA LEU A 52 -11.25 -17.79 3.18
C LEU A 52 -10.70 -17.60 1.77
N VAL A 53 -10.34 -16.36 1.43
CA VAL A 53 -9.81 -16.04 0.10
C VAL A 53 -8.44 -16.69 -0.12
N GLN A 54 -7.59 -16.79 0.92
CA GLN A 54 -6.34 -17.55 0.84
C GLN A 54 -6.57 -19.03 0.53
N HIS A 55 -7.56 -19.66 1.17
CA HIS A 55 -7.93 -21.04 0.87
C HIS A 55 -8.40 -21.21 -0.57
N LEU A 56 -9.26 -20.31 -1.07
CA LEU A 56 -9.71 -20.32 -2.47
C LEU A 56 -8.56 -20.12 -3.46
N ILE A 57 -7.57 -19.27 -3.13
CA ILE A 57 -6.38 -19.07 -3.96
C ILE A 57 -5.62 -20.39 -4.09
N SER A 58 -5.35 -21.06 -2.96
CA SER A 58 -4.64 -22.33 -2.95
C SER A 58 -5.42 -23.45 -3.66
N SER A 59 -6.75 -23.50 -3.53
CA SER A 59 -7.57 -24.52 -4.20
C SER A 59 -7.57 -24.39 -5.73
N LYS A 60 -7.36 -23.17 -6.26
CA LYS A 60 -7.19 -22.91 -7.69
C LYS A 60 -5.75 -23.15 -8.19
N GLY A 61 -4.85 -23.64 -7.33
CA GLY A 61 -3.48 -24.00 -7.70
C GLY A 61 -2.47 -22.83 -7.70
N PHE A 62 -2.86 -21.66 -7.17
CA PHE A 62 -1.91 -20.55 -7.01
C PHE A 62 -0.99 -20.78 -5.83
N ALA A 63 0.28 -20.43 -5.99
CA ALA A 63 1.23 -20.38 -4.90
C ALA A 63 0.95 -19.17 -3.96
N PRO A 64 1.36 -19.22 -2.68
CA PRO A 64 1.14 -18.12 -1.74
C PRO A 64 1.73 -16.77 -2.18
N ASP A 65 2.75 -16.79 -3.03
CA ASP A 65 3.45 -15.62 -3.56
C ASP A 65 2.91 -15.15 -4.93
N ASP A 66 1.91 -15.82 -5.50
CA ASP A 66 1.33 -15.47 -6.80
C ASP A 66 0.40 -14.25 -6.75
N VAL A 67 -0.20 -13.97 -5.60
CA VAL A 67 -1.04 -12.79 -5.40
C VAL A 67 -0.83 -12.24 -3.99
N VAL A 68 -1.10 -10.96 -3.80
CA VAL A 68 -1.11 -10.33 -2.47
C VAL A 68 -2.55 -10.13 -2.05
N VAL A 69 -2.90 -10.65 -0.87
CA VAL A 69 -4.24 -10.54 -0.28
C VAL A 69 -4.21 -9.55 0.87
N SER A 70 -5.16 -8.62 0.90
CA SER A 70 -5.38 -7.75 2.04
C SER A 70 -6.87 -7.53 2.25
N ARG A 71 -7.36 -7.89 3.44
CA ARG A 71 -8.71 -7.56 3.88
C ARG A 71 -8.71 -6.13 4.43
N VAL A 72 -9.69 -5.36 4.00
CA VAL A 72 -9.88 -3.98 4.45
C VAL A 72 -11.35 -3.75 4.82
N THR A 73 -11.59 -2.72 5.62
CA THR A 73 -12.92 -2.12 5.74
C THR A 73 -12.94 -0.75 5.08
N MET A 74 -14.00 -0.48 4.34
CA MET A 74 -14.26 0.79 3.67
C MET A 74 -15.74 1.11 3.85
N GLU A 75 -16.07 2.25 4.44
CA GLU A 75 -17.47 2.67 4.68
C GLU A 75 -18.31 1.58 5.38
N ARG A 76 -17.74 0.95 6.42
CA ARG A 76 -18.36 -0.17 7.19
C ARG A 76 -18.57 -1.46 6.39
N ARG A 77 -18.01 -1.58 5.19
CA ARG A 77 -18.07 -2.80 4.37
C ARG A 77 -16.71 -3.50 4.38
N TYR A 78 -16.73 -4.81 4.61
CA TYR A 78 -15.56 -5.65 4.44
C TYR A 78 -15.33 -5.95 2.97
N ILE A 79 -14.11 -5.70 2.50
CA ILE A 79 -13.68 -5.96 1.13
C ILE A 79 -12.31 -6.63 1.18
N THR A 80 -12.11 -7.64 0.36
CA THR A 80 -10.81 -8.30 0.21
C THR A 80 -10.19 -7.88 -1.11
N VAL A 81 -9.02 -7.26 -1.02
CA VAL A 81 -8.25 -6.76 -2.16
C VAL A 81 -7.23 -7.82 -2.53
N LEU A 82 -7.28 -8.28 -3.78
CA LEU A 82 -6.25 -9.12 -4.38
C LEU A 82 -5.43 -8.24 -5.33
N CYS A 83 -4.19 -7.92 -4.95
CA CYS A 83 -3.25 -7.30 -5.87
C CYS A 83 -2.61 -8.38 -6.74
N VAL A 84 -2.88 -8.31 -8.04
CA VAL A 84 -2.53 -9.34 -9.01
C VAL A 84 -1.29 -8.92 -9.81
N PRO A 85 -0.18 -9.68 -9.75
CA PRO A 85 1.02 -9.38 -10.54
C PRO A 85 0.74 -9.35 -12.04
N THR A 86 1.52 -8.57 -12.78
CA THR A 86 1.34 -8.43 -14.23
C THR A 86 1.47 -9.77 -14.97
N ARG A 87 2.33 -10.68 -14.49
CA ARG A 87 2.48 -12.02 -15.10
C ARG A 87 1.18 -12.82 -15.01
N VAL A 88 0.54 -12.83 -13.83
CA VAL A 88 -0.70 -13.57 -13.55
C VAL A 88 -1.85 -12.94 -14.32
N TRP A 89 -1.91 -11.61 -14.34
CA TRP A 89 -2.95 -10.89 -15.06
C TRP A 89 -2.89 -11.03 -16.58
N ARG A 90 -1.69 -11.25 -17.15
CA ARG A 90 -1.47 -11.41 -18.59
C ARG A 90 -1.69 -12.85 -19.07
N ASN A 91 -1.58 -13.84 -18.18
CA ASN A 91 -1.92 -15.22 -18.51
C ASN A 91 -3.47 -15.37 -18.54
N PRO A 92 -4.09 -15.69 -19.69
CA PRO A 92 -5.54 -15.78 -19.79
C PRO A 92 -6.15 -16.84 -18.88
N ASP A 93 -5.47 -17.98 -18.70
CA ASP A 93 -5.96 -19.11 -17.91
C ASP A 93 -5.93 -18.76 -16.41
N GLU A 94 -4.80 -18.25 -15.92
CA GLU A 94 -4.68 -17.77 -14.53
C GLU A 94 -5.64 -16.62 -14.24
N ARG A 95 -5.81 -15.69 -15.19
CA ARG A 95 -6.77 -14.59 -15.05
C ARG A 95 -8.21 -15.12 -14.95
N GLN A 96 -8.56 -16.13 -15.74
CA GLN A 96 -9.88 -16.76 -15.68
C GLN A 96 -10.11 -17.41 -14.31
N LEU A 97 -9.14 -18.15 -13.78
CA LEU A 97 -9.21 -18.73 -12.44
C LEU A 97 -9.41 -17.68 -11.33
N LEU A 98 -8.79 -16.49 -11.46
CA LEU A 98 -9.01 -15.38 -10.51
C LEU A 98 -10.41 -14.78 -10.61
N LEU A 99 -11.01 -14.74 -11.81
CA LEU A 99 -12.38 -14.28 -12.01
C LEU A 99 -13.38 -15.28 -11.42
N GLU A 100 -13.15 -16.57 -11.62
CA GLU A 100 -13.93 -17.64 -10.99
C GLU A 100 -13.84 -17.59 -9.47
N LEU A 101 -12.63 -17.42 -8.93
CA LEU A 101 -12.42 -17.24 -7.50
C LEU A 101 -13.20 -16.04 -6.95
N LYS A 102 -13.22 -14.91 -7.68
CA LYS A 102 -14.01 -13.74 -7.29
C LYS A 102 -15.50 -14.05 -7.26
N CYS A 103 -16.02 -14.80 -8.24
CA CYS A 103 -17.42 -15.23 -8.25
C CYS A 103 -17.73 -16.18 -7.10
N GLU A 104 -16.86 -17.16 -6.83
CA GLU A 104 -17.00 -18.12 -5.74
C GLU A 104 -16.98 -17.42 -4.37
N ALA A 105 -16.03 -16.50 -4.14
CA ALA A 105 -15.98 -15.69 -2.95
C ALA A 105 -17.26 -14.85 -2.76
N ALA A 106 -17.83 -14.32 -3.84
CA ALA A 106 -19.08 -13.56 -3.79
C ALA A 106 -20.29 -14.43 -3.39
N LEU A 107 -20.36 -15.68 -3.87
CA LEU A 107 -21.37 -16.65 -3.44
C LEU A 107 -21.27 -16.97 -1.95
N MET A 108 -20.05 -16.90 -1.39
CA MET A 108 -19.79 -17.05 0.05
C MET A 108 -19.94 -15.75 0.85
N GLY A 109 -20.49 -14.69 0.25
CA GLY A 109 -20.72 -13.40 0.91
C GLY A 109 -19.47 -12.51 1.06
N THR A 110 -18.35 -12.88 0.45
CA THR A 110 -17.09 -12.11 0.50
C THR A 110 -16.92 -11.26 -0.75
N LYS A 111 -16.81 -9.94 -0.57
CA LYS A 111 -16.56 -9.01 -1.67
C LYS A 111 -15.08 -8.98 -2.02
N VAL A 112 -14.74 -9.50 -3.20
CA VAL A 112 -13.37 -9.49 -3.72
C VAL A 112 -13.18 -8.44 -4.80
N VAL A 113 -12.12 -7.64 -4.69
CA VAL A 113 -11.67 -6.70 -5.73
C VAL A 113 -10.31 -7.13 -6.25
N LEU A 114 -10.24 -7.40 -7.55
CA LEU A 114 -8.98 -7.68 -8.25
C LEU A 114 -8.34 -6.35 -8.66
N VAL A 115 -7.12 -6.10 -8.21
CA VAL A 115 -6.37 -4.88 -8.50
C VAL A 115 -5.09 -5.25 -9.26
N PRO A 116 -4.96 -4.87 -10.54
CA PRO A 116 -3.73 -5.14 -11.28
C PRO A 116 -2.52 -4.44 -10.66
N GLN A 117 -1.36 -5.10 -10.64
CA GLN A 117 -0.09 -4.57 -10.15
C GLN A 117 0.23 -3.17 -10.69
N ARG A 118 -0.05 -2.92 -11.98
CA ARG A 118 0.18 -1.61 -12.63
C ARG A 118 -0.57 -0.46 -11.95
N TRP A 119 -1.70 -0.72 -11.30
CA TRP A 119 -2.46 0.31 -10.58
C TRP A 119 -1.82 0.64 -9.23
N VAL A 120 -1.34 -0.38 -8.51
CA VAL A 120 -0.66 -0.23 -7.21
C VAL A 120 0.75 0.32 -7.38
N ARG A 121 1.43 -0.03 -8.48
CA ARG A 121 2.80 0.40 -8.79
C ARG A 121 2.86 1.59 -9.76
N ALA A 122 1.73 2.25 -10.05
CA ALA A 122 1.77 3.49 -10.82
C ALA A 122 2.69 4.48 -10.10
N GLU A 123 3.85 4.77 -10.69
CA GLU A 123 5.01 5.35 -10.02
C GLU A 123 4.67 6.63 -9.23
N ILE A 124 3.85 7.47 -9.86
CA ILE A 124 3.37 8.72 -9.29
C ILE A 124 2.53 8.49 -8.02
N ARG A 125 1.50 7.65 -8.11
CA ARG A 125 0.58 7.37 -6.99
C ARG A 125 1.30 6.65 -5.86
N SER A 126 2.11 5.66 -6.21
CA SER A 126 2.87 4.85 -5.25
C SER A 126 3.94 5.66 -4.51
N GLY A 127 4.53 6.67 -5.15
CA GLY A 127 5.45 7.61 -4.50
C GLY A 127 4.75 8.42 -3.40
N ILE A 128 3.61 9.04 -3.73
CA ILE A 128 2.81 9.83 -2.78
C ILE A 128 2.27 8.94 -1.67
N ALA A 129 1.69 7.79 -2.00
CA ALA A 129 1.15 6.86 -1.02
C ALA A 129 2.20 6.42 0.00
N ARG A 130 3.42 6.11 -0.46
CA ARG A 130 4.55 5.80 0.43
C ARG A 130 4.95 6.98 1.30
N ALA A 131 5.03 8.19 0.75
CA ALA A 131 5.38 9.39 1.51
C ALA A 131 4.35 9.70 2.61
N ILE A 132 3.05 9.60 2.29
CA ILE A 132 1.95 9.74 3.27
C ILE A 132 2.04 8.64 4.32
N ALA A 133 2.21 7.37 3.90
CA ALA A 133 2.29 6.24 4.82
C ALA A 133 3.48 6.36 5.79
N SER A 134 4.65 6.81 5.32
CA SER A 134 5.81 7.07 6.18
C SER A 134 5.59 8.24 7.13
N ALA A 135 4.87 9.27 6.69
CA ALA A 135 4.61 10.47 7.48
C ALA A 135 3.50 10.30 8.52
N ARG A 136 2.68 9.24 8.42
CA ARG A 136 1.49 9.01 9.25
C ARG A 136 1.72 9.06 10.77
N ARG A 137 2.94 8.74 11.21
CA ARG A 137 3.34 8.72 12.63
C ARG A 137 4.00 10.02 13.09
N ASN A 138 4.20 10.99 12.21
CA ASN A 138 4.77 12.27 12.60
C ASN A 138 3.75 13.02 13.48
N PRO A 139 4.21 13.58 14.62
CA PRO A 139 3.35 14.40 15.46
C PRO A 139 2.87 15.61 14.68
N ILE A 140 1.64 16.04 14.96
CA ILE A 140 1.05 17.25 14.40
C ILE A 140 0.75 18.16 15.58
N GLY A 141 1.46 19.29 15.68
CA GLY A 141 1.15 20.31 16.67
C GLY A 141 -0.23 20.92 16.40
N ARG A 142 -0.94 21.32 17.45
CA ARG A 142 -2.24 22.00 17.31
C ARG A 142 -2.08 23.33 16.56
N GLU A 143 -0.98 24.03 16.81
CA GLU A 143 -0.61 25.26 16.12
C GLU A 143 -0.34 25.00 14.64
N ASP A 144 0.52 24.04 14.30
CA ASP A 144 0.80 23.63 12.93
C ASP A 144 -0.48 23.31 12.14
N LEU A 145 -1.38 22.53 12.75
CA LEU A 145 -2.66 22.18 12.16
C LEU A 145 -3.53 23.40 11.92
N GLY A 146 -3.63 24.30 12.90
CA GLY A 146 -4.39 25.55 12.78
C GLY A 146 -3.86 26.42 11.64
N THR A 147 -2.55 26.60 11.58
CA THR A 147 -1.86 27.44 10.59
C THR A 147 -2.04 26.91 9.17
N VAL A 148 -1.80 25.61 8.95
CA VAL A 148 -1.96 25.00 7.61
C VAL A 148 -3.43 24.98 7.18
N LEU A 149 -4.36 24.64 8.08
CA LEU A 149 -5.80 24.65 7.74
C LEU A 149 -6.31 26.06 7.45
N ALA A 150 -5.86 27.08 8.18
CA ALA A 150 -6.20 28.47 7.92
C ALA A 150 -5.72 28.89 6.52
N ARG A 151 -4.47 28.54 6.16
CA ARG A 151 -3.89 28.80 4.83
C ARG A 151 -4.70 28.15 3.72
N VAL A 152 -4.99 26.86 3.84
CA VAL A 152 -5.74 26.09 2.82
C VAL A 152 -7.19 26.58 2.70
N ARG A 153 -7.85 26.95 3.80
CA ARG A 153 -9.22 27.49 3.78
C ARG A 153 -9.29 28.87 3.11
N ALA A 154 -8.34 29.75 3.41
CA ALA A 154 -8.29 31.09 2.82
C ALA A 154 -8.13 31.03 1.29
N ALA A 155 -7.29 30.13 0.79
CA ALA A 155 -7.04 29.98 -0.65
C ALA A 155 -7.99 28.98 -1.34
N LYS A 156 -8.84 28.27 -0.60
CA LYS A 156 -9.60 27.06 -0.99
C LYS A 156 -8.73 25.85 -1.38
N MET A 157 -7.58 26.11 -2.01
CA MET A 157 -6.53 25.16 -2.35
C MET A 157 -5.19 25.85 -2.17
N ALA A 158 -4.17 25.13 -1.73
CA ALA A 158 -2.79 25.60 -1.63
C ALA A 158 -1.85 24.55 -2.21
N THR A 159 -0.62 24.93 -2.50
CA THR A 159 0.45 24.01 -2.86
C THR A 159 1.13 23.46 -1.61
N LEU A 160 1.80 22.32 -1.74
CA LEU A 160 2.61 21.74 -0.67
C LEU A 160 3.66 22.73 -0.16
N ALA A 161 4.27 23.52 -1.06
CA ALA A 161 5.23 24.57 -0.70
C ALA A 161 4.60 25.65 0.17
N GLU A 162 3.43 26.17 -0.19
CA GLU A 162 2.74 27.21 0.59
C GLU A 162 2.31 26.70 1.98
N CYS A 163 1.93 25.42 2.09
CA CYS A 163 1.64 24.80 3.38
C CYS A 163 2.89 24.65 4.24
N VAL A 164 4.04 24.33 3.64
CA VAL A 164 5.34 24.23 4.32
C VAL A 164 5.84 25.59 4.77
N GLU A 165 5.75 26.60 3.90
CA GLU A 165 6.11 27.99 4.20
C GLU A 165 5.26 28.54 5.36
N ALA A 166 3.98 28.19 5.43
CA ALA A 166 3.10 28.59 6.53
C ALA A 166 3.57 28.05 7.90
N LEU A 167 4.30 26.93 7.95
CA LEU A 167 4.90 26.40 9.19
C LEU A 167 6.20 27.12 9.59
N GLY A 168 6.77 27.93 8.70
CA GLY A 168 8.00 28.68 8.90
C GLY A 168 9.28 27.87 8.63
N ASP A 169 10.35 28.58 8.28
CA ASP A 169 11.65 28.02 7.85
C ASP A 169 12.37 27.18 8.92
N GLY A 170 12.00 27.34 10.20
CA GLY A 170 12.59 26.63 11.33
C GLY A 170 11.90 25.31 11.69
N HIS A 171 10.78 24.94 11.05
CA HIS A 171 10.00 23.79 11.47
C HIS A 171 10.74 22.47 11.16
N PRO A 172 11.09 21.65 12.18
CA PRO A 172 11.74 20.37 11.96
C PRO A 172 10.74 19.46 11.24
N ASN A 173 10.99 19.17 9.96
CA ASN A 173 10.13 18.30 9.12
C ASN A 173 8.73 18.88 8.76
N ALA A 174 8.68 20.10 8.24
CA ALA A 174 7.45 20.72 7.72
C ALA A 174 6.72 19.84 6.68
N ILE A 175 7.45 19.28 5.69
CA ILE A 175 6.85 18.41 4.65
C ILE A 175 6.20 17.17 5.28
N GLY A 176 6.91 16.48 6.18
CA GLY A 176 6.38 15.31 6.86
C GLY A 176 5.18 15.63 7.75
N THR A 177 5.08 16.85 8.27
CA THR A 177 3.95 17.31 9.07
C THR A 177 2.70 17.51 8.20
N VAL A 178 2.83 18.18 7.05
CA VAL A 178 1.73 18.32 6.07
C VAL A 178 1.30 16.95 5.51
N LEU A 179 2.24 16.05 5.23
CA LEU A 179 1.90 14.69 4.79
C LEU A 179 1.23 13.85 5.89
N SER A 180 1.58 14.06 7.17
CA SER A 180 0.88 13.45 8.30
C SER A 180 -0.56 13.95 8.39
N MET A 181 -0.79 15.26 8.17
CA MET A 181 -2.14 15.81 8.08
C MET A 181 -2.96 15.16 6.96
N CYS A 182 -2.34 14.88 5.81
CA CYS A 182 -2.97 14.11 4.73
C CYS A 182 -3.29 12.67 5.15
N ALA A 183 -2.38 12.02 5.90
CA ALA A 183 -2.56 10.65 6.39
C ALA A 183 -3.66 10.51 7.45
N GLN A 184 -3.92 11.58 8.19
CA GLN A 184 -4.98 11.67 9.21
C GLN A 184 -6.31 12.21 8.64
N GLY A 185 -6.30 12.72 7.40
CA GLY A 185 -7.51 13.14 6.71
C GLY A 185 -7.90 14.60 6.93
N TYR A 186 -7.05 15.40 7.59
CA TYR A 186 -7.27 16.84 7.69
C TYR A 186 -7.08 17.55 6.34
N LEU A 187 -6.25 16.98 5.47
CA LEU A 187 -5.94 17.51 4.14
C LEU A 187 -6.12 16.42 3.07
N ALA A 188 -6.52 16.85 1.88
CA ALA A 188 -6.48 16.06 0.66
C ALA A 188 -5.30 16.54 -0.21
N ILE A 189 -4.54 15.63 -0.79
CA ILE A 189 -3.41 15.93 -1.67
C ILE A 189 -3.65 15.34 -3.06
N ASP A 190 -3.32 16.07 -4.13
CA ASP A 190 -3.40 15.57 -5.50
C ASP A 190 -2.41 14.41 -5.70
N ARG A 191 -2.96 13.23 -6.00
CA ARG A 191 -2.19 11.99 -6.18
C ARG A 191 -1.88 11.66 -7.63
N ASN A 192 -2.32 12.50 -8.57
CA ASN A 192 -2.18 12.25 -10.00
C ASN A 192 -0.88 12.80 -10.59
N LYS A 193 -0.13 13.60 -9.82
CA LYS A 193 1.14 14.20 -10.22
C LYS A 193 2.25 13.80 -9.26
N ARG A 194 3.51 13.83 -9.73
CA ARG A 194 4.66 13.53 -8.87
C ARG A 194 4.67 14.49 -7.67
N LEU A 195 4.98 13.96 -6.49
CA LEU A 195 5.10 14.79 -5.28
C LEU A 195 6.20 15.84 -5.49
N GLY A 196 5.86 17.10 -5.28
CA GLY A 196 6.78 18.22 -5.37
C GLY A 196 6.19 19.49 -4.77
N PRO A 197 6.94 20.59 -4.79
CA PRO A 197 6.52 21.88 -4.21
C PRO A 197 5.14 22.34 -4.69
N GLY A 198 4.86 22.18 -6.00
CA GLY A 198 3.58 22.56 -6.62
C GLY A 198 2.46 21.52 -6.53
N THR A 199 2.60 20.45 -5.74
CA THR A 199 1.51 19.48 -5.54
C THR A 199 0.35 20.14 -4.80
N TRP A 200 -0.86 20.05 -5.34
CA TRP A 200 -2.04 20.66 -4.73
C TRP A 200 -2.47 19.95 -3.45
N VAL A 201 -2.87 20.76 -2.48
CA VAL A 201 -3.39 20.39 -1.17
C VAL A 201 -4.69 21.17 -0.94
N ALA A 202 -5.72 20.48 -0.46
CA ALA A 202 -7.03 21.04 -0.13
C ALA A 202 -7.46 20.56 1.26
N SER A 203 -8.49 21.19 1.83
CA SER A 203 -9.07 20.71 3.09
C SER A 203 -9.63 19.31 2.87
N GLY A 204 -9.39 18.41 3.83
CA GLY A 204 -10.09 17.13 3.89
C GLY A 204 -11.59 17.36 4.07
N THR A 205 -12.39 16.52 3.41
CA THR A 205 -13.85 16.41 3.58
C THR A 205 -14.19 15.51 4.75
#